data_AF-A0A9P1GLC0-F1
#
_entry.id   AF-A0A9P1GLC0-F1
#
_cell.length_a   1.000
_cell.length_b   1.000
_cell.length_c   1.000
_cell.angle_alpha   90.00
_cell.angle_beta   90.00
_cell.angle_gamma   90.00
#
_symmetry.space_group_name_H-M   'P 1'
#
loop_
_entity.id
_entity.type
_entity.pdbx_description
1 polymer ?
#
loop_
_entity_poly.entity_id
_entity_poly.type
_entity_poly.pdbx_seq_one_letter_code
_entity_poly.pdbx_strand_id
1 'polypeptide(L)'
;MVCHGSKHHGSYGHGSPQAWAQRSGAQLPLSPFTRQVFWEPLLLRLPEVTPQGLAMMLWSFAALESEGLAVPKRTYREVLQQVEQHPMSDFKAREVANMSWSVATVQASMPSWLLEELPERASEFGAQECANVFWSLAVTAQADHLERLLRHLEALPKSAVRDFGPWKPQEMASAAWAMAITLERRHLRRGSEILGRLRHQAVARVDQLEGKELSMLSSSLTEEDEMLAARIAEQAARLQEKNALSPDAIVQLSDHLQRVGHLVPQLEQSLQHLEDQTLQALEGEDVAEKLRGLGLTSLGMRTSSLLRRLGVVDGPPPADELGEMAAFGQVLCLVSYSLQQGEHSLAETGRIVASGSASEGSPLQAVSLRFSRHRDAEFLALSSVLSTLGLSSADARGLEITGHLRLHVTHTPCLSCVWAMVQFRKLCPNVQLQITFDRKASPRSQRTRAGFEDHAGRRHCRAPTQGDLAGTEDLFEVSKSSHRRLLWRFLSRQSHLHGAGVHECRSSVFHPSCQEKSKPGLSSP
;
A
#
# COMPACT_ATOMS: atom_id res chain seq x y z
N MET A 1 -24.22 24.03 -7.74
CA MET A 1 -23.67 24.02 -9.11
C MET A 1 -24.23 22.83 -9.86
N VAL A 2 -25.41 22.98 -10.45
CA VAL A 2 -25.93 22.08 -11.48
C VAL A 2 -25.80 22.88 -12.76
N CYS A 3 -24.88 22.53 -13.65
CA CYS A 3 -24.76 23.21 -14.92
C CYS A 3 -25.93 22.75 -15.80
N HIS A 4 -26.91 23.63 -15.99
CA HIS A 4 -27.87 23.48 -17.08
C HIS A 4 -27.12 23.52 -18.42
N GLY A 5 -27.42 22.54 -19.26
CA GLY A 5 -26.88 22.46 -20.60
C GLY A 5 -27.31 23.66 -21.44
N SER A 6 -26.33 24.37 -21.97
CA SER A 6 -26.53 25.23 -23.14
C SER A 6 -25.51 24.84 -24.19
N LYS A 7 -26.04 24.50 -25.36
CA LYS A 7 -25.31 24.12 -26.56
C LYS A 7 -24.49 25.32 -27.04
N HIS A 8 -23.17 25.28 -26.85
CA HIS A 8 -22.23 26.04 -27.67
C HIS A 8 -21.07 25.15 -28.07
N HIS A 9 -20.90 24.97 -29.38
CA HIS A 9 -19.71 24.40 -29.98
C HIS A 9 -18.52 25.32 -29.70
N GLY A 10 -17.62 24.87 -28.82
CA GLY A 10 -16.33 25.46 -28.56
C GLY A 10 -15.43 24.39 -27.95
N SER A 11 -14.24 24.20 -28.52
CA SER A 11 -13.24 23.23 -28.09
C SER A 11 -12.85 23.45 -26.62
N TYR A 12 -13.19 22.53 -25.74
CA TYR A 12 -12.67 22.53 -24.37
C TYR A 12 -11.23 21.99 -24.39
N GLY A 13 -10.28 22.90 -24.23
CA GLY A 13 -8.86 22.61 -24.11
C GLY A 13 -8.54 21.80 -22.85
N HIS A 14 -7.60 20.88 -23.03
CA HIS A 14 -6.96 20.09 -22.00
C HIS A 14 -6.29 20.98 -20.93
N GLY A 15 -6.77 20.91 -19.69
CA GLY A 15 -6.07 21.42 -18.51
C GLY A 15 -6.20 20.39 -17.40
N SER A 16 -5.07 20.01 -16.78
CA SER A 16 -5.09 19.15 -15.60
C SER A 16 -5.79 19.88 -14.43
N PRO A 17 -6.43 19.16 -13.49
CA PRO A 17 -7.05 19.75 -12.30
C PRO A 17 -6.11 20.68 -11.50
N GLN A 18 -4.80 20.44 -11.56
CA GLN A 18 -3.75 21.27 -10.96
C GLN A 18 -3.70 22.69 -11.55
N ALA A 19 -3.99 22.88 -12.84
CA ALA A 19 -4.03 24.20 -13.49
C ALA A 19 -5.22 25.06 -13.03
N TRP A 20 -6.29 24.42 -12.52
CA TRP A 20 -7.44 25.10 -11.91
C TRP A 20 -7.17 25.44 -10.43
N ALA A 21 -6.47 24.55 -9.70
CA ALA A 21 -6.13 24.72 -8.29
C ALA A 21 -5.10 25.83 -8.01
N GLN A 22 -4.11 26.03 -8.88
CA GLN A 22 -3.15 27.14 -8.74
C GLN A 22 -3.81 28.53 -8.83
N ARG A 23 -5.01 28.64 -9.40
CA ARG A 23 -5.72 29.92 -9.54
C ARG A 23 -6.61 30.27 -8.35
N SER A 24 -6.99 29.30 -7.51
CA SER A 24 -8.03 29.53 -6.49
C SER A 24 -7.51 29.77 -5.08
N GLY A 25 -6.25 29.42 -4.74
CA GLY A 25 -5.55 29.88 -3.52
C GLY A 25 -6.30 29.72 -2.19
N ALA A 26 -7.36 28.91 -2.13
CA ALA A 26 -8.34 28.93 -1.06
C ALA A 26 -8.28 27.62 -0.28
N GLN A 27 -7.48 27.61 0.79
CA GLN A 27 -7.73 26.72 1.92
C GLN A 27 -8.96 27.26 2.66
N LEU A 28 -10.16 26.86 2.23
CA LEU A 28 -11.37 27.10 3.02
C LEU A 28 -11.61 25.86 3.89
N PRO A 29 -11.43 25.94 5.23
CA PRO A 29 -11.97 24.91 6.10
C PRO A 29 -13.49 24.92 5.93
N LEU A 30 -14.06 23.81 5.46
CA LEU A 30 -15.51 23.63 5.37
C LEU A 30 -16.09 23.75 6.78
N SER A 31 -16.67 24.90 7.10
CA SER A 31 -17.29 25.20 8.39
C SER A 31 -18.49 24.26 8.66
N PRO A 32 -18.99 24.18 9.91
CA PRO A 32 -20.24 23.48 10.22
C PRO A 32 -21.42 23.87 9.32
N PHE A 33 -21.40 25.09 8.78
CA PHE A 33 -22.38 25.61 7.80
C PHE A 33 -22.42 24.78 6.50
N THR A 34 -21.26 24.37 5.97
CA THR A 34 -21.18 23.51 4.78
C THR A 34 -21.73 22.10 5.01
N ARG A 35 -21.75 21.59 6.26
CA ARG A 35 -22.35 20.28 6.58
C ARG A 35 -23.86 20.28 6.42
N GLN A 36 -24.52 21.34 6.88
CA GLN A 36 -25.99 21.42 6.92
C GLN A 36 -26.57 21.90 5.59
N VAL A 37 -25.88 22.80 4.88
CA VAL A 37 -26.42 23.44 3.68
C VAL A 37 -26.14 22.64 2.40
N PHE A 38 -25.07 21.86 2.35
CA PHE A 38 -24.66 21.16 1.11
C PHE A 38 -24.98 19.67 1.12
N TRP A 39 -24.58 18.93 2.16
CA TRP A 39 -24.67 17.47 2.15
C TRP A 39 -26.09 16.95 2.36
N GLU A 40 -26.84 17.47 3.34
CA GLU A 40 -28.21 16.96 3.61
C GLU A 40 -29.18 17.14 2.43
N PRO A 41 -29.26 18.32 1.78
CA PRO A 41 -30.10 18.48 0.59
C PRO A 41 -29.65 17.63 -0.60
N LEU A 42 -28.34 17.39 -0.73
CA LEU A 42 -27.78 16.53 -1.76
C LEU A 42 -28.22 15.07 -1.57
N LEU A 43 -28.16 14.58 -0.32
CA LEU A 43 -28.52 13.21 0.03
C LEU A 43 -30.01 12.92 -0.22
N LEU A 44 -30.89 13.89 0.07
CA LEU A 44 -32.33 13.78 -0.20
C LEU A 44 -32.67 13.64 -1.69
N ARG A 45 -31.79 14.10 -2.58
CA ARG A 45 -32.02 14.10 -4.03
C ARG A 45 -31.27 13.00 -4.77
N LEU A 46 -30.52 12.14 -4.08
CA LEU A 46 -29.79 11.03 -4.71
C LEU A 46 -30.65 10.16 -5.62
N PRO A 47 -31.92 9.82 -5.27
CA PRO A 47 -32.78 9.05 -6.16
C PRO A 47 -33.12 9.73 -7.50
N GLU A 48 -32.97 11.05 -7.59
CA GLU A 48 -33.20 11.82 -8.82
C GLU A 48 -31.94 11.92 -9.71
N VAL A 49 -30.77 11.49 -9.20
CA VAL A 49 -29.49 11.65 -9.89
C VAL A 49 -29.30 10.53 -10.90
N THR A 50 -29.01 10.91 -12.15
CA THR A 50 -28.71 9.95 -13.21
C THR A 50 -27.49 9.08 -12.87
N PRO A 51 -27.36 7.85 -13.42
CA PRO A 51 -26.19 6.99 -13.28
C PRO A 51 -24.84 7.71 -13.52
N GLN A 52 -24.72 8.43 -14.64
CA GLN A 52 -23.53 9.25 -14.91
C GLN A 52 -23.28 10.31 -13.82
N GLY A 53 -24.34 10.94 -13.32
CA GLY A 53 -24.29 11.90 -12.23
C GLY A 53 -23.76 11.29 -10.94
N LEU A 54 -24.21 10.08 -10.58
CA LEU A 54 -23.72 9.35 -9.40
C LEU A 54 -22.23 9.02 -9.52
N ALA A 55 -21.79 8.51 -10.68
CA ALA A 55 -20.38 8.24 -10.95
C ALA A 55 -19.52 9.52 -10.88
N MET A 56 -20.03 10.64 -11.40
CA MET A 56 -19.36 11.94 -11.33
C MET A 56 -19.29 12.48 -9.90
N MET A 57 -20.32 12.25 -9.09
CA MET A 57 -20.31 12.60 -7.67
C MET A 57 -19.21 11.84 -6.93
N LEU A 58 -19.13 10.51 -7.10
CA LEU A 58 -18.08 9.70 -6.50
C LEU A 58 -16.68 10.20 -6.89
N TRP A 59 -16.48 10.47 -8.18
CA TRP A 59 -15.21 11.01 -8.68
C TRP A 59 -14.89 12.37 -8.07
N SER A 60 -15.87 13.28 -8.02
CA SER A 60 -15.68 14.61 -7.43
C SER A 60 -15.34 14.56 -5.94
N PHE A 61 -15.95 13.64 -5.20
CA PHE A 61 -15.70 13.47 -3.77
C PHE A 61 -14.29 12.93 -3.52
N ALA A 62 -13.89 11.91 -4.27
CA ALA A 62 -12.54 11.38 -4.23
C ALA A 62 -11.49 12.43 -4.61
N ALA A 63 -11.76 13.24 -5.65
CA ALA A 63 -10.88 14.32 -6.04
C ALA A 63 -10.74 15.38 -4.93
N LEU A 64 -11.84 15.79 -4.29
CA LEU A 64 -11.81 16.72 -3.15
C LEU A 64 -11.00 16.14 -1.98
N GLU A 65 -11.19 14.86 -1.63
CA GLU A 65 -10.40 14.22 -0.58
C GLU A 65 -8.91 14.16 -0.93
N SER A 66 -8.57 13.95 -2.20
CA SER A 66 -7.18 13.95 -2.66
C SER A 66 -6.49 15.32 -2.53
N GLU A 67 -7.28 16.40 -2.52
CA GLU A 67 -6.84 17.78 -2.27
C GLU A 67 -6.94 18.18 -0.79
N GLY A 68 -7.22 17.22 0.11
CA GLY A 68 -7.30 17.45 1.55
C GLY A 68 -8.65 18.02 2.03
N LEU A 69 -9.65 18.10 1.16
CA LEU A 69 -11.00 18.53 1.53
C LEU A 69 -11.83 17.32 1.96
N ALA A 70 -12.05 17.21 3.27
CA ALA A 70 -12.75 16.08 3.86
C ALA A 70 -14.22 15.99 3.42
N VAL A 71 -14.57 14.91 2.73
CA VAL A 71 -15.95 14.53 2.44
C VAL A 71 -16.46 13.61 3.56
N PRO A 72 -17.68 13.79 4.08
CA PRO A 72 -18.21 12.87 5.08
C PRO A 72 -18.30 11.45 4.53
N LYS A 73 -17.67 10.47 5.20
CA LYS A 73 -17.73 9.04 4.83
C LYS A 73 -19.15 8.49 4.69
N ARG A 74 -20.13 9.10 5.36
CA ARG A 74 -21.55 8.78 5.21
C ARG A 74 -22.05 9.13 3.81
N THR A 75 -21.73 10.32 3.31
CA THR A 75 -22.12 10.79 1.98
C THR A 75 -21.57 9.88 0.89
N TYR A 76 -20.30 9.48 0.99
CA TYR A 76 -19.70 8.54 0.05
C TYR A 76 -20.45 7.19 0.01
N ARG A 77 -20.79 6.64 1.19
CA ARG A 77 -21.54 5.39 1.31
C ARG A 77 -22.95 5.47 0.73
N GLU A 78 -23.66 6.58 0.96
CA GLU A 78 -25.02 6.75 0.44
C GLU A 78 -25.03 6.87 -1.10
N VAL A 79 -24.03 7.54 -1.71
CA VAL A 79 -23.91 7.56 -3.18
C VAL A 79 -23.61 6.17 -3.73
N LEU A 80 -22.70 5.41 -3.11
CA LEU A 80 -22.43 4.02 -3.53
C LEU A 80 -23.67 3.13 -3.41
N GLN A 81 -24.43 3.26 -2.33
CA GLN A 81 -25.68 2.53 -2.15
C GLN A 81 -26.70 2.88 -3.24
N GLN A 82 -26.76 4.15 -3.65
CA GLN A 82 -27.62 4.58 -4.74
C GLN A 82 -27.17 4.00 -6.08
N VAL A 83 -25.86 3.95 -6.36
CA VAL A 83 -25.31 3.29 -7.56
C VAL A 83 -25.76 1.83 -7.63
N GLU A 84 -25.72 1.11 -6.51
CA GLU A 84 -26.12 -0.30 -6.43
C GLU A 84 -27.61 -0.53 -6.72
N GLN A 85 -28.46 0.50 -6.67
CA GLN A 85 -29.87 0.41 -7.06
C GLN A 85 -30.09 0.47 -8.58
N HIS A 86 -29.08 0.83 -9.36
CA HIS A 86 -29.18 0.94 -10.82
C HIS A 86 -28.61 -0.30 -11.53
N PRO A 87 -29.22 -0.75 -12.64
CA PRO A 87 -28.59 -1.73 -13.53
C PRO A 87 -27.21 -1.25 -14.00
N MET A 88 -26.20 -2.12 -13.93
CA MET A 88 -24.86 -1.75 -14.41
C MET A 88 -24.82 -1.39 -15.90
N SER A 89 -25.78 -1.89 -16.69
CA SER A 89 -25.98 -1.49 -18.09
C SER A 89 -26.20 0.02 -18.28
N ASP A 90 -26.66 0.72 -17.26
CA ASP A 90 -26.91 2.16 -17.31
C ASP A 90 -25.62 2.99 -17.18
N PHE A 91 -24.52 2.37 -16.75
CA PHE A 91 -23.21 2.99 -16.61
C PHE A 91 -22.32 2.62 -17.80
N LYS A 92 -21.61 3.62 -18.34
CA LYS A 92 -20.57 3.42 -19.34
C LYS A 92 -19.31 2.87 -18.68
N ALA A 93 -18.48 2.16 -19.46
CA ALA A 93 -17.21 1.62 -18.97
C ALA A 93 -16.31 2.67 -18.28
N ARG A 94 -16.25 3.89 -18.81
CA ARG A 94 -15.54 5.02 -18.17
C ARG A 94 -16.08 5.40 -16.80
N GLU A 95 -17.41 5.35 -16.63
CA GLU A 95 -18.04 5.62 -15.33
C GLU A 95 -17.70 4.52 -14.32
N VAL A 96 -17.71 3.26 -14.74
CA VAL A 96 -17.27 2.12 -13.91
C VAL A 96 -15.81 2.28 -13.48
N ALA A 97 -14.91 2.60 -14.42
CA ALA A 97 -13.50 2.83 -14.11
C ALA A 97 -13.29 4.02 -13.15
N ASN A 98 -14.05 5.11 -13.31
CA ASN A 98 -14.01 6.25 -12.40
C ASN A 98 -14.55 5.89 -11.01
N MET A 99 -15.58 5.06 -10.92
CA MET A 99 -16.08 4.55 -9.63
C MET A 99 -15.00 3.73 -8.92
N SER A 100 -14.32 2.81 -9.63
CA SER A 100 -13.18 2.06 -9.06
C SER A 100 -12.07 2.97 -8.57
N TRP A 101 -11.72 4.01 -9.35
CA TRP A 101 -10.72 5.01 -8.93
C TRP A 101 -11.16 5.76 -7.68
N SER A 102 -12.44 6.15 -7.62
CA SER A 102 -12.99 6.90 -6.49
C SER A 102 -12.95 6.08 -5.20
N VAL A 103 -13.38 4.82 -5.28
CA VAL A 103 -13.40 3.89 -4.13
C VAL A 103 -12.00 3.66 -3.59
N ALA A 104 -11.03 3.43 -4.47
CA ALA A 104 -9.65 3.26 -4.08
C ALA A 104 -9.04 4.53 -3.47
N THR A 105 -9.35 5.70 -4.03
CA THR A 105 -8.82 7.00 -3.58
C THR A 105 -9.26 7.33 -2.15
N VAL A 106 -10.53 7.11 -1.83
CA VAL A 106 -11.05 7.33 -0.46
C VAL A 106 -10.74 6.18 0.51
N GLN A 107 -9.92 5.21 0.07
CA GLN A 107 -9.53 4.02 0.83
C GLN A 107 -10.72 3.21 1.36
N ALA A 108 -11.80 3.18 0.59
CA ALA A 108 -12.94 2.32 0.87
C ALA A 108 -12.68 0.91 0.34
N SER A 109 -13.30 -0.08 0.98
CA SER A 109 -13.31 -1.44 0.44
C SER A 109 -14.04 -1.44 -0.90
N MET A 110 -13.46 -2.08 -1.92
CA MET A 110 -14.13 -2.27 -3.20
C MET A 110 -15.39 -3.13 -3.01
N PRO A 111 -16.59 -2.66 -3.42
CA PRO A 111 -17.79 -3.49 -3.40
C PRO A 111 -17.64 -4.70 -4.32
N SER A 112 -18.22 -5.84 -3.93
CA SER A 112 -18.15 -7.07 -4.73
C SER A 112 -18.78 -6.92 -6.11
N TRP A 113 -19.91 -6.21 -6.21
CA TRP A 113 -20.56 -5.93 -7.50
C TRP A 113 -19.63 -5.19 -8.47
N LEU A 114 -18.81 -4.27 -7.97
CA LEU A 114 -17.89 -3.50 -8.79
C LEU A 114 -16.74 -4.40 -9.27
N LEU A 115 -16.24 -5.28 -8.41
CA LEU A 115 -15.19 -6.24 -8.77
C LEU A 115 -15.65 -7.23 -9.85
N GLU A 116 -16.90 -7.68 -9.78
CA GLU A 116 -17.46 -8.60 -10.79
C GLU A 116 -17.83 -7.92 -12.11
N GLU A 117 -18.14 -6.61 -12.10
CA GLU A 117 -18.44 -5.85 -13.33
C GLU A 117 -17.18 -5.55 -14.17
N LEU A 118 -16.01 -5.40 -13.54
CA LEU A 118 -14.78 -4.99 -14.24
C LEU A 118 -14.40 -5.91 -15.42
N PRO A 119 -14.43 -7.26 -15.30
CA PRO A 119 -14.17 -8.15 -16.43
C PRO A 119 -15.23 -8.05 -17.53
N GLU A 120 -16.51 -7.83 -17.19
CA GLU A 120 -17.59 -7.71 -18.18
C GLU A 120 -17.42 -6.46 -19.05
N ARG A 121 -16.81 -5.40 -18.50
CA ARG A 121 -16.51 -4.15 -19.20
C ARG A 121 -15.15 -4.08 -19.87
N ALA A 122 -14.34 -5.13 -19.75
CA ALA A 122 -12.97 -5.15 -20.24
C ALA A 122 -12.85 -4.82 -21.74
N SER A 123 -13.83 -5.25 -22.56
CA SER A 123 -13.85 -4.98 -24.00
C SER A 123 -14.11 -3.51 -24.37
N GLU A 124 -14.64 -2.73 -23.44
CA GLU A 124 -14.95 -1.31 -23.60
C GLU A 124 -13.86 -0.39 -23.01
N PHE A 125 -12.87 -0.95 -22.28
CA PHE A 125 -11.84 -0.16 -21.64
C PHE A 125 -10.77 0.34 -22.63
N GLY A 126 -10.59 1.66 -22.65
CA GLY A 126 -9.44 2.31 -23.26
C GLY A 126 -8.23 2.31 -22.32
N ALA A 127 -7.17 3.00 -22.75
CA ALA A 127 -5.93 3.15 -22.00
C ALA A 127 -6.15 3.78 -20.61
N GLN A 128 -6.93 4.87 -20.56
CA GLN A 128 -7.23 5.59 -19.32
C GLN A 128 -8.04 4.72 -18.35
N GLU A 129 -9.09 4.05 -18.83
CA GLU A 129 -9.90 3.15 -18.02
C GLU A 129 -9.07 2.00 -17.45
N CYS A 130 -8.22 1.38 -18.27
CA CYS A 130 -7.31 0.32 -17.82
C CYS A 130 -6.35 0.83 -16.73
N ALA A 131 -5.70 1.98 -16.95
CA ALA A 131 -4.76 2.54 -15.99
C ALA A 131 -5.43 2.85 -14.64
N ASN A 132 -6.65 3.42 -14.66
CA ASN A 132 -7.43 3.69 -13.46
C ASN A 132 -7.81 2.41 -12.72
N VAL A 133 -8.35 1.42 -13.43
CA VAL A 133 -8.78 0.15 -12.83
C VAL A 133 -7.59 -0.62 -12.26
N PHE A 134 -6.46 -0.69 -12.98
CA PHE A 134 -5.27 -1.39 -12.50
C PHE A 134 -4.76 -0.74 -11.21
N TRP A 135 -4.65 0.59 -11.21
CA TRP A 135 -4.25 1.33 -10.01
C TRP A 135 -5.20 1.09 -8.84
N SER A 136 -6.51 1.13 -9.08
CA SER A 136 -7.53 0.88 -8.05
C SER A 136 -7.41 -0.50 -7.44
N LEU A 137 -7.25 -1.54 -8.26
CA LEU A 137 -7.10 -2.91 -7.79
C LEU A 137 -5.79 -3.09 -7.02
N ALA A 138 -4.70 -2.46 -7.45
CA ALA A 138 -3.43 -2.48 -6.73
C ALA A 138 -3.55 -1.83 -5.33
N VAL A 139 -4.12 -0.62 -5.26
CA VAL A 139 -4.27 0.13 -4.00
C VAL A 139 -5.22 -0.54 -3.02
N THR A 140 -6.26 -1.20 -3.52
CA THR A 140 -7.24 -1.93 -2.71
C THR A 140 -6.87 -3.39 -2.46
N ALA A 141 -5.62 -3.77 -2.76
CA ALA A 141 -5.05 -5.11 -2.56
C ALA A 141 -5.82 -6.25 -3.27
N GLN A 142 -6.43 -5.97 -4.41
CA GLN A 142 -7.25 -6.89 -5.20
C GLN A 142 -6.42 -7.62 -6.28
N ALA A 143 -5.35 -8.30 -5.85
CA ALA A 143 -4.39 -8.92 -6.76
C ALA A 143 -5.02 -9.97 -7.69
N ASP A 144 -5.90 -10.82 -7.16
CA ASP A 144 -6.56 -11.88 -7.92
C ASP A 144 -7.50 -11.31 -8.99
N HIS A 145 -8.19 -10.20 -8.69
CA HIS A 145 -9.04 -9.49 -9.64
C HIS A 145 -8.21 -8.81 -10.75
N LEU A 146 -7.06 -8.22 -10.42
CA LEU A 146 -6.15 -7.65 -11.42
C LEU A 146 -5.65 -8.74 -12.38
N GLU A 147 -5.24 -9.90 -11.85
CA GLU A 147 -4.80 -11.01 -12.68
C GLU A 147 -5.93 -11.52 -13.59
N ARG A 148 -7.14 -11.73 -13.06
CA ARG A 148 -8.31 -12.13 -13.85
C ARG A 148 -8.61 -11.14 -14.97
N LEU A 149 -8.57 -9.84 -14.67
CA LEU A 149 -8.80 -8.78 -15.65
C LEU A 149 -7.74 -8.76 -16.75
N LEU A 150 -6.46 -8.87 -16.39
CA LEU A 150 -5.36 -8.91 -17.37
C LEU A 150 -5.49 -10.12 -18.32
N ARG A 151 -5.84 -11.31 -17.78
CA ARG A 151 -6.09 -12.50 -18.61
C ARG A 151 -7.25 -12.28 -19.59
N HIS A 152 -8.32 -11.64 -19.13
CA HIS A 152 -9.47 -11.34 -19.99
C HIS A 152 -9.10 -10.32 -21.08
N LEU A 153 -8.45 -9.21 -20.71
CA LEU A 153 -7.98 -8.19 -21.64
C LEU A 153 -7.02 -8.76 -22.69
N GLU A 154 -6.14 -9.69 -22.33
CA GLU A 154 -5.22 -10.31 -23.28
C GLU A 154 -5.94 -11.20 -24.30
N ALA A 155 -6.99 -11.91 -23.88
CA ALA A 155 -7.80 -12.76 -24.77
C ALA A 155 -8.59 -11.95 -25.81
N LEU A 156 -8.91 -10.69 -25.53
CA LEU A 156 -9.70 -9.83 -26.40
C LEU A 156 -8.87 -9.28 -27.59
N PRO A 157 -9.30 -9.51 -28.85
CA PRO A 157 -8.53 -9.11 -30.03
C PRO A 157 -8.23 -7.61 -30.15
N LYS A 158 -9.12 -6.75 -29.63
CA LYS A 158 -9.05 -5.29 -29.74
C LYS A 158 -8.81 -4.60 -28.39
N SER A 159 -8.25 -5.32 -27.43
CA SER A 159 -7.98 -4.76 -26.10
C SER A 159 -6.87 -3.72 -26.10
N ALA A 160 -7.01 -2.71 -25.25
CA ALA A 160 -6.02 -1.65 -25.06
C ALA A 160 -4.65 -2.17 -24.61
N VAL A 161 -4.54 -3.34 -23.97
CA VAL A 161 -3.25 -3.89 -23.51
C VAL A 161 -2.49 -4.64 -24.61
N ARG A 162 -3.08 -4.80 -25.80
CA ARG A 162 -2.39 -5.39 -26.96
C ARG A 162 -1.54 -4.37 -27.71
N ASP A 163 -1.89 -3.09 -27.63
CA ASP A 163 -1.16 -2.00 -28.24
C ASP A 163 -1.08 -0.80 -27.28
N PHE A 164 0.12 -0.58 -26.75
CA PHE A 164 0.43 0.57 -25.89
C PHE A 164 0.79 1.83 -26.68
N GLY A 165 0.81 1.78 -28.01
CA GLY A 165 1.08 2.92 -28.90
C GLY A 165 0.20 4.13 -28.59
N PRO A 166 -1.13 4.00 -28.44
CA PRO A 166 -2.02 5.12 -28.15
C PRO A 166 -1.99 5.63 -26.70
N TRP A 167 -1.37 4.89 -25.77
CA TRP A 167 -1.40 5.24 -24.35
C TRP A 167 -0.56 6.48 -24.07
N LYS A 168 -1.07 7.34 -23.19
CA LYS A 168 -0.34 8.52 -22.71
C LYS A 168 0.72 8.12 -21.70
N PRO A 169 1.79 8.93 -21.54
CA PRO A 169 2.86 8.65 -20.56
C PRO A 169 2.32 8.43 -19.14
N GLN A 170 1.35 9.24 -18.70
CA GLN A 170 0.78 9.11 -17.35
C GLN A 170 0.01 7.78 -17.15
N GLU A 171 -0.71 7.33 -18.17
CA GLU A 171 -1.46 6.08 -18.17
C GLU A 171 -0.50 4.89 -18.06
N MET A 172 0.63 4.95 -18.79
CA MET A 172 1.67 3.93 -18.74
C MET A 172 2.33 3.84 -17.37
N ALA A 173 2.74 4.99 -16.80
CA ALA A 173 3.36 5.02 -15.49
C ALA A 173 2.44 4.45 -14.40
N SER A 174 1.16 4.80 -14.43
CA SER A 174 0.17 4.32 -13.47
C SER A 174 -0.06 2.81 -13.58
N ALA A 175 -0.26 2.32 -14.80
CA ALA A 175 -0.46 0.89 -15.06
C ALA A 175 0.80 0.07 -14.71
N ALA A 176 1.99 0.56 -15.09
CA ALA A 176 3.26 -0.13 -14.82
C ALA A 176 3.50 -0.25 -13.31
N TRP A 177 3.28 0.83 -12.57
CA TRP A 177 3.34 0.84 -11.11
C TRP A 177 2.37 -0.17 -10.49
N ALA A 178 1.10 -0.15 -10.93
CA ALA A 178 0.05 -1.00 -10.39
C ALA A 178 0.33 -2.49 -10.63
N MET A 179 0.79 -2.83 -11.83
CA MET A 179 1.18 -4.18 -12.20
C MET A 179 2.43 -4.63 -11.43
N ALA A 180 3.47 -3.81 -11.33
CA ALA A 180 4.69 -4.17 -10.61
C ALA A 180 4.42 -4.45 -9.13
N ILE A 181 3.74 -3.53 -8.43
CA ILE A 181 3.48 -3.70 -6.99
C ILE A 181 2.57 -4.90 -6.67
N THR A 182 1.72 -5.31 -7.61
CA THR A 182 0.74 -6.37 -7.40
C THR A 182 1.24 -7.74 -7.87
N LEU A 183 1.83 -7.80 -9.07
CA LEU A 183 2.14 -9.05 -9.78
C LEU A 183 3.53 -9.58 -9.43
N GLU A 184 4.51 -8.71 -9.15
CA GLU A 184 5.84 -9.13 -8.71
C GLU A 184 5.80 -9.76 -7.31
N ARG A 185 4.91 -9.27 -6.43
CA ARG A 185 4.67 -9.86 -5.09
C ARG A 185 4.11 -11.28 -5.13
N ARG A 186 3.45 -11.66 -6.22
CA ARG A 186 2.84 -13.00 -6.40
C ARG A 186 3.56 -13.86 -7.44
N HIS A 187 4.72 -13.41 -7.95
CA HIS A 187 5.51 -14.11 -8.98
C HIS A 187 4.68 -14.55 -10.21
N LEU A 188 3.73 -13.72 -10.64
CA LEU A 188 2.79 -14.07 -11.71
C LEU A 188 3.43 -13.86 -13.09
N ARG A 189 3.77 -14.97 -13.79
CA ARG A 189 4.46 -14.95 -15.09
C ARG A 189 3.75 -14.13 -16.17
N ARG A 190 2.43 -14.28 -16.36
CA ARG A 190 1.69 -13.56 -17.43
C ARG A 190 1.64 -12.05 -17.22
N GLY A 191 1.46 -11.62 -15.97
CA GLY A 191 1.53 -10.21 -15.59
C GLY A 191 2.86 -9.57 -16.00
N SER A 192 3.94 -10.36 -15.93
CA SER A 192 5.29 -9.95 -16.32
C SER A 192 5.43 -9.65 -17.82
N GLU A 193 4.73 -10.37 -18.71
CA GLU A 193 4.85 -10.17 -20.17
C GLU A 193 4.16 -8.88 -20.63
N ILE A 194 2.94 -8.63 -20.15
CA ILE A 194 2.21 -7.38 -20.43
C ILE A 194 2.99 -6.18 -19.87
N LEU A 195 3.51 -6.30 -18.64
CA LEU A 195 4.34 -5.27 -18.03
C LEU A 195 5.61 -5.00 -18.83
N GLY A 196 6.31 -6.05 -19.28
CA GLY A 196 7.51 -5.90 -20.12
C GLY A 196 7.23 -5.13 -21.42
N ARG A 197 6.13 -5.43 -22.12
CA ARG A 197 5.71 -4.67 -23.31
C ARG A 197 5.39 -3.20 -22.99
N LEU A 198 4.71 -2.95 -21.88
CA LEU A 198 4.38 -1.61 -21.41
C LEU A 198 5.66 -0.81 -21.11
N ARG A 199 6.61 -1.40 -20.37
CA ARG A 199 7.91 -0.79 -20.06
C ARG A 199 8.71 -0.49 -21.31
N HIS A 200 8.77 -1.43 -22.27
CA HIS A 200 9.42 -1.21 -23.55
C HIS A 200 8.85 0.00 -24.30
N GLN A 201 7.51 0.11 -24.37
CA GLN A 201 6.86 1.24 -25.02
C GLN A 201 7.10 2.56 -24.27
N ALA A 202 7.17 2.52 -22.94
CA ALA A 202 7.37 3.72 -22.11
C ALA A 202 8.73 4.40 -22.35
N VAL A 203 9.76 3.67 -22.79
CA VAL A 203 11.12 4.20 -23.06
C VAL A 203 11.08 5.43 -23.96
N ALA A 204 10.28 5.38 -25.03
CA ALA A 204 10.19 6.45 -26.02
C ALA A 204 9.47 7.72 -25.52
N ARG A 205 8.93 7.70 -24.30
CA ARG A 205 8.07 8.75 -23.74
C ARG A 205 8.49 9.22 -22.36
N VAL A 206 9.63 8.73 -21.84
CA VAL A 206 10.12 9.08 -20.50
C VAL A 206 10.33 10.58 -20.32
N ASP A 207 10.74 11.27 -21.38
CA ASP A 207 10.96 12.73 -21.42
C ASP A 207 9.68 13.55 -21.22
N GLN A 208 8.50 12.93 -21.42
CA GLN A 208 7.19 13.53 -21.23
C GLN A 208 6.62 13.32 -19.82
N LEU A 209 7.31 12.54 -18.98
CA LEU A 209 6.88 12.26 -17.61
C LEU A 209 7.34 13.38 -16.67
N GLU A 210 6.45 13.76 -15.74
CA GLU A 210 6.77 14.65 -14.64
C GLU A 210 7.18 13.85 -13.40
N GLY A 211 7.54 14.54 -12.31
CA GLY A 211 8.17 13.89 -11.16
C GLY A 211 7.36 12.72 -10.56
N LYS A 212 6.04 12.85 -10.48
CA LYS A 212 5.18 11.80 -9.93
C LYS A 212 5.06 10.61 -10.87
N GLU A 213 4.80 10.82 -12.16
CA GLU A 213 4.68 9.70 -13.09
C GLU A 213 6.03 9.02 -13.33
N LEU A 214 7.12 9.79 -13.33
CA LEU A 214 8.47 9.23 -13.41
C LEU A 214 8.78 8.34 -12.20
N SER A 215 8.43 8.78 -10.99
CA SER A 215 8.62 7.96 -9.78
C SER A 215 7.75 6.70 -9.80
N MET A 216 6.51 6.79 -10.27
CA MET A 216 5.63 5.63 -10.47
C MET A 216 6.22 4.63 -11.47
N LEU A 217 6.65 5.08 -12.64
CA LEU A 217 7.26 4.21 -13.65
C LEU A 217 8.55 3.55 -13.13
N SER A 218 9.39 4.30 -12.42
CA SER A 218 10.65 3.77 -11.86
C SER A 218 10.43 2.61 -10.88
N SER A 219 9.28 2.54 -10.20
CA SER A 219 9.00 1.44 -9.27
C SER A 219 8.81 0.11 -9.97
N SER A 220 8.56 0.12 -11.28
CA SER A 220 8.36 -1.08 -12.11
C SER A 220 9.65 -1.63 -12.72
N LEU A 221 10.79 -0.98 -12.46
CA LEU A 221 12.09 -1.39 -13.02
C LEU A 221 12.56 -2.72 -12.44
N THR A 222 13.08 -3.58 -13.31
CA THR A 222 13.88 -4.76 -12.99
C THR A 222 15.31 -4.59 -13.48
N GLU A 223 16.20 -5.53 -13.12
CA GLU A 223 17.59 -5.55 -13.62
C GLU A 223 17.68 -5.72 -15.16
N GLU A 224 16.59 -6.14 -15.82
CA GLU A 224 16.55 -6.33 -17.28
C GLU A 224 16.17 -5.02 -18.03
N ASP A 225 15.68 -4.00 -17.32
CA ASP A 225 15.18 -2.76 -17.92
C ASP A 225 16.27 -1.68 -18.07
N GLU A 226 17.51 -2.05 -18.41
CA GLU A 226 18.69 -1.15 -18.44
C GLU A 226 18.42 0.13 -19.25
N MET A 227 17.85 0.01 -20.45
CA MET A 227 17.55 1.15 -21.31
C MET A 227 16.49 2.08 -20.69
N LEU A 228 15.45 1.52 -20.07
CA LEU A 228 14.42 2.32 -19.41
C LEU A 228 14.98 3.02 -18.17
N ALA A 229 15.78 2.31 -17.37
CA ALA A 229 16.44 2.85 -16.19
C ALA A 229 17.37 4.02 -16.54
N ALA A 230 18.18 3.87 -17.61
CA ALA A 230 19.04 4.95 -18.11
C ALA A 230 18.24 6.20 -18.52
N ARG A 231 17.12 6.04 -19.21
CA ARG A 231 16.25 7.15 -19.63
C ARG A 231 15.57 7.82 -18.44
N ILE A 232 15.13 7.04 -17.45
CA ILE A 232 14.53 7.56 -16.21
C ILE A 232 15.58 8.34 -15.42
N ALA A 233 16.82 7.83 -15.32
CA ALA A 233 17.93 8.51 -14.65
C ALA A 233 18.24 9.86 -15.31
N GLU A 234 18.30 9.91 -16.64
CA GLU A 234 18.52 11.15 -17.39
C GLU A 234 17.39 12.17 -17.15
N GLN A 235 16.14 11.73 -17.24
CA GLN A 235 15.00 12.63 -17.00
C GLN A 235 14.94 13.09 -15.54
N ALA A 236 15.24 12.22 -14.57
CA ALA A 236 15.28 12.57 -13.16
C ALA A 236 16.34 13.64 -12.88
N ALA A 237 17.54 13.52 -13.46
CA ALA A 237 18.57 14.54 -13.37
C ALA A 237 18.09 15.89 -13.93
N ARG A 238 17.49 15.90 -15.13
CA ARG A 238 16.96 17.12 -15.76
C ARG A 238 15.85 17.78 -14.94
N LEU A 239 14.93 16.99 -14.38
CA LEU A 239 13.87 17.50 -13.52
C LEU A 239 14.43 18.03 -12.19
N GLN A 240 15.44 17.36 -11.63
CA GLN A 240 16.09 17.79 -10.39
C GLN A 240 16.85 19.12 -10.57
N GLU A 241 17.55 19.30 -11.69
CA GLU A 241 18.24 20.57 -12.01
C GLU A 241 17.27 21.75 -12.08
N LYS A 242 16.02 21.50 -12.47
CA LYS A 242 14.94 22.49 -12.49
C LYS A 242 14.17 22.61 -11.17
N ASN A 243 14.56 21.87 -10.14
CA ASN A 243 13.83 21.71 -8.87
C ASN A 243 12.35 21.31 -9.09
N ALA A 244 12.07 20.50 -10.12
CA ALA A 244 10.73 20.07 -10.49
C ALA A 244 10.32 18.74 -9.83
N LEU A 245 11.21 18.12 -9.04
CA LEU A 245 10.91 16.91 -8.28
C LEU A 245 10.47 17.26 -6.86
N SER A 246 9.40 16.61 -6.39
CA SER A 246 9.03 16.66 -4.98
C SER A 246 10.00 15.82 -4.13
N PRO A 247 10.14 16.11 -2.84
CA PRO A 247 10.99 15.32 -1.94
C PRO A 247 10.68 13.81 -1.97
N ASP A 248 9.40 13.42 -1.95
CA ASP A 248 9.00 12.01 -2.06
C ASP A 248 9.40 11.38 -3.41
N ALA A 249 9.36 12.14 -4.51
CA ALA A 249 9.78 11.66 -5.82
C ALA A 249 11.31 11.45 -5.86
N ILE A 250 12.10 12.34 -5.25
CA ILE A 250 13.56 12.21 -5.14
C ILE A 250 13.92 10.90 -4.44
N VAL A 251 13.31 10.63 -3.27
CA VAL A 251 13.54 9.40 -2.50
C VAL A 251 13.18 8.16 -3.32
N GLN A 252 11.99 8.13 -3.93
CA GLN A 252 11.55 6.98 -4.72
C GLN A 252 12.45 6.73 -5.94
N LEU A 253 12.82 7.79 -6.67
CA LEU A 253 13.67 7.66 -7.85
C LEU A 253 15.07 7.15 -7.50
N SER A 254 15.71 7.70 -6.45
CA SER A 254 17.03 7.20 -6.02
C SER A 254 16.95 5.75 -5.59
N ASP A 255 15.99 5.39 -4.73
CA ASP A 255 15.82 4.01 -4.26
C ASP A 255 15.63 3.03 -5.43
N HIS A 256 14.77 3.37 -6.38
CA HIS A 256 14.46 2.50 -7.50
C HIS A 256 15.62 2.38 -8.50
N LEU A 257 16.26 3.48 -8.86
CA LEU A 257 17.40 3.49 -9.79
C LEU A 257 18.62 2.80 -9.18
N GLN A 258 18.91 3.04 -7.90
CA GLN A 258 20.03 2.40 -7.21
C GLN A 258 19.86 0.88 -7.16
N ARG A 259 18.62 0.37 -6.98
CA ARG A 259 18.34 -1.08 -7.00
C ARG A 259 18.70 -1.74 -8.33
N VAL A 260 18.62 -1.01 -9.44
CA VAL A 260 18.98 -1.50 -10.78
C VAL A 260 20.35 -1.00 -11.24
N GLY A 261 21.18 -0.50 -10.32
CA GLY A 261 22.58 -0.14 -10.60
C GLY A 261 22.80 1.25 -11.20
N HIS A 262 21.77 2.11 -11.22
CA HIS A 262 21.88 3.48 -11.71
C HIS A 262 21.95 4.48 -10.55
N LEU A 263 23.05 5.23 -10.46
CA LEU A 263 23.22 6.33 -9.50
C LEU A 263 23.05 7.66 -10.22
N VAL A 264 22.25 8.57 -9.64
CA VAL A 264 22.03 9.92 -10.17
C VAL A 264 22.59 10.94 -9.17
N PRO A 265 23.77 11.54 -9.44
CA PRO A 265 24.45 12.41 -8.48
C PRO A 265 23.59 13.56 -7.95
N GLN A 266 22.75 14.15 -8.81
CA GLN A 266 21.83 15.22 -8.45
C GLN A 266 20.81 14.76 -7.39
N LEU A 267 20.27 13.54 -7.53
CA LEU A 267 19.35 12.98 -6.54
C LEU A 267 20.06 12.66 -5.23
N GLU A 268 21.29 12.12 -5.29
CA GLU A 268 22.08 11.80 -4.10
C GLU A 268 22.43 13.05 -3.28
N GLN A 269 22.76 14.16 -3.94
CA GLN A 269 22.98 15.44 -3.27
C GLN A 269 21.71 15.95 -2.59
N SER A 270 20.58 15.90 -3.29
CA SER A 270 19.28 16.29 -2.72
C SER A 270 18.87 15.39 -1.56
N LEU A 271 19.11 14.08 -1.66
CA LEU A 271 18.85 13.13 -0.58
C LEU A 271 19.65 13.44 0.68
N GLN A 272 20.94 13.74 0.53
CA GLN A 272 21.77 14.12 1.66
C GLN A 272 21.21 15.37 2.36
N HIS A 273 20.80 16.38 1.57
CA HIS A 273 20.18 17.58 2.12
C HIS A 273 18.87 17.28 2.85
N LEU A 274 18.00 16.44 2.28
CA LEU A 274 16.74 16.02 2.92
C LEU A 274 16.99 15.23 4.20
N GLU A 275 18.01 14.37 4.24
CA GLU A 275 18.41 13.65 5.46
C GLU A 275 18.84 14.62 6.57
N ASP A 276 19.66 15.62 6.23
CA ASP A 276 20.13 16.63 7.18
C ASP A 276 18.99 17.54 7.70
N GLN A 277 18.10 17.97 6.82
CA GLN A 277 16.88 18.71 7.20
C GLN A 277 15.96 17.88 8.10
N THR A 278 15.82 16.58 7.81
CA THR A 278 15.03 15.66 8.63
C THR A 278 15.63 15.49 10.01
N LEU A 279 16.95 15.32 10.11
CA LEU A 279 17.64 15.22 11.39
C LEU A 279 17.42 16.50 12.22
N GLN A 280 17.64 17.67 11.62
CA GLN A 280 17.42 18.96 12.28
C GLN A 280 15.97 19.13 12.74
N ALA A 281 15.00 18.67 11.94
CA ALA A 281 13.58 18.71 12.28
C ALA A 281 13.25 17.83 13.49
N LEU A 282 13.88 16.66 13.63
CA LEU A 282 13.66 15.71 14.73
C LEU A 282 14.31 16.14 16.06
N GLU A 283 15.38 16.93 16.00
CA GLU A 283 16.10 17.44 17.17
C GLU A 283 15.49 18.72 17.74
N GLY A 284 14.82 19.52 16.91
CA GLY A 284 14.27 20.81 17.30
C GLY A 284 12.90 20.76 18.00
N GLU A 285 12.38 21.95 18.28
CA GLU A 285 10.98 22.16 18.67
C GLU A 285 10.05 22.07 17.44
N ASP A 286 8.74 21.92 17.67
CA ASP A 286 7.72 21.87 16.61
C ASP A 286 7.93 20.77 15.55
N VAL A 287 8.44 19.62 15.98
CA VAL A 287 8.78 18.47 15.11
C VAL A 287 7.64 18.12 14.14
N ALA A 288 6.39 18.13 14.62
CA ALA A 288 5.24 17.79 13.79
C ALA A 288 5.03 18.75 12.61
N GLU A 289 5.24 20.05 12.81
CA GLU A 289 5.11 21.06 11.75
C GLU A 289 6.29 20.97 10.78
N LYS A 290 7.52 20.87 11.30
CA LYS A 290 8.72 20.75 10.49
C LYS A 290 8.68 19.51 9.60
N LEU A 291 8.34 18.35 10.15
CA LEU A 291 8.22 17.11 9.36
C LEU A 291 7.13 17.20 8.29
N ARG A 292 5.99 17.86 8.56
CA ARG A 292 4.97 18.13 7.54
C ARG A 292 5.49 19.05 6.44
N GLY A 293 6.23 20.09 6.82
CA GLY A 293 6.81 21.08 5.90
C GLY A 293 7.83 20.48 4.93
N LEU A 294 8.48 19.36 5.29
CA LEU A 294 9.39 18.64 4.38
C LEU A 294 8.67 17.99 3.20
N GLY A 295 7.36 17.75 3.27
CA GLY A 295 6.62 17.05 2.21
C GLY A 295 7.11 15.62 1.96
N LEU A 296 7.70 14.98 2.98
CA LEU A 296 8.28 13.65 2.92
C LEU A 296 7.48 12.65 3.76
N THR A 297 7.35 11.43 3.26
CA THR A 297 6.75 10.31 3.99
C THR A 297 7.81 9.44 4.66
N SER A 298 8.90 9.15 3.94
CA SER A 298 10.05 8.37 4.43
C SER A 298 11.32 8.82 3.71
N LEU A 299 12.48 8.38 4.20
CA LEU A 299 13.77 8.57 3.54
C LEU A 299 14.22 7.32 2.77
N GLY A 300 13.32 6.37 2.52
CA GLY A 300 13.66 5.17 1.75
C GLY A 300 14.84 4.41 2.35
N MET A 301 15.82 4.04 1.52
CA MET A 301 17.02 3.35 1.99
C MET A 301 17.90 4.17 2.94
N ARG A 302 17.78 5.52 2.93
CA ARG A 302 18.51 6.41 3.84
C ARG A 302 17.98 6.39 5.28
N THR A 303 16.82 5.79 5.51
CA THR A 303 16.23 5.67 6.86
C THR A 303 17.18 5.00 7.86
N SER A 304 17.96 3.99 7.44
CA SER A 304 18.98 3.37 8.33
C SER A 304 20.10 4.36 8.71
N SER A 305 20.53 5.21 7.76
CA SER A 305 21.54 6.25 8.03
C SER A 305 21.03 7.23 9.09
N LEU A 306 19.80 7.74 8.88
CA LEU A 306 19.15 8.66 9.81
C LEU A 306 19.02 8.04 11.22
N LEU A 307 18.55 6.78 11.32
CA LEU A 307 18.39 6.09 12.60
C LEU A 307 19.72 5.96 13.35
N ARG A 308 20.81 5.62 12.66
CA ARG A 308 22.15 5.56 13.28
C ARG A 308 22.61 6.92 13.79
N ARG A 309 22.39 7.99 13.03
CA ARG A 309 22.73 9.37 13.44
C ARG A 309 21.93 9.81 14.66
N LEU A 310 20.68 9.37 14.76
CA LEU A 310 19.86 9.59 15.94
C LEU A 310 20.35 8.77 17.14
N GLY A 311 21.21 7.75 16.95
CA GLY A 311 21.75 6.84 17.97
C GLY A 311 20.96 5.54 18.16
N VAL A 312 20.06 5.21 17.22
CA VAL A 312 19.38 3.91 17.16
C VAL A 312 20.35 2.91 16.56
N VAL A 313 20.52 1.76 17.23
CA VAL A 313 21.51 0.76 16.83
C VAL A 313 20.92 -0.17 15.79
N ASP A 314 21.67 -0.45 14.72
CA ASP A 314 21.29 -1.51 13.77
C ASP A 314 21.36 -2.86 14.50
N GLY A 315 20.24 -3.58 14.53
CA GLY A 315 20.21 -4.95 15.04
C GLY A 315 20.60 -5.98 13.96
N PRO A 316 20.95 -7.22 14.34
CA PRO A 316 20.89 -8.32 13.38
C PRO A 316 19.43 -8.53 12.92
N PRO A 317 19.18 -8.84 11.65
CA PRO A 317 17.84 -9.22 11.22
C PRO A 317 17.39 -10.48 11.98
N PRO A 318 16.09 -10.62 12.29
CA PRO A 318 15.57 -11.85 12.87
C PRO A 318 15.78 -13.02 11.91
N ALA A 319 15.74 -14.24 12.44
CA ALA A 319 15.52 -15.43 11.59
C ALA A 319 14.22 -15.22 10.78
N ASP A 320 14.13 -15.77 9.57
CA ASP A 320 13.17 -15.48 8.47
C ASP A 320 11.63 -15.55 8.78
N GLU A 321 11.21 -15.49 10.04
CA GLU A 321 9.84 -15.68 10.54
C GLU A 321 8.80 -14.68 10.01
N LEU A 322 9.20 -13.46 9.59
CA LEU A 322 8.24 -12.43 9.14
C LEU A 322 7.97 -12.42 7.64
N GLY A 323 8.88 -12.97 6.82
CA GLY A 323 8.81 -12.88 5.36
C GLY A 323 7.57 -13.57 4.78
N GLU A 324 7.19 -14.73 5.34
CA GLU A 324 5.99 -15.47 4.90
C GLU A 324 4.68 -14.78 5.35
N MET A 325 4.71 -14.06 6.48
CA MET A 325 3.51 -13.43 7.06
C MET A 325 3.16 -12.07 6.42
N ALA A 326 4.14 -11.37 5.84
CA ALA A 326 3.93 -10.08 5.18
C ALA A 326 3.12 -10.15 3.86
N ALA A 327 2.84 -11.36 3.36
CA ALA A 327 2.12 -11.60 2.10
C ALA A 327 0.69 -11.03 2.06
N PHE A 328 0.12 -10.67 3.22
CA PHE A 328 -1.26 -10.18 3.36
C PHE A 328 -1.42 -8.65 3.27
N GLY A 329 -0.40 -7.92 2.81
CA GLY A 329 -0.51 -6.49 2.54
C GLY A 329 -0.59 -5.57 3.77
N GLN A 330 -0.47 -6.14 4.98
CA GLN A 330 -0.30 -5.39 6.23
C GLN A 330 1.17 -5.21 6.56
N VAL A 331 1.51 -4.07 7.17
CA VAL A 331 2.85 -3.87 7.74
C VAL A 331 2.89 -4.57 9.09
N LEU A 332 3.87 -5.46 9.28
CA LEU A 332 4.12 -6.16 10.53
C LEU A 332 5.39 -5.62 11.21
N CYS A 333 5.36 -5.59 12.53
CA CYS A 333 6.49 -5.28 13.40
C CYS A 333 6.65 -6.39 14.45
N LEU A 334 7.77 -7.10 14.43
CA LEU A 334 8.17 -7.99 15.52
C LEU A 334 8.86 -7.16 16.61
N VAL A 335 8.33 -7.23 17.82
CA VAL A 335 8.89 -6.57 19.00
C VAL A 335 9.38 -7.62 19.99
N SER A 336 10.60 -7.42 20.49
CA SER A 336 11.17 -8.19 21.59
C SER A 336 11.94 -7.26 22.52
N TYR A 337 11.94 -7.54 23.82
CA TYR A 337 12.64 -6.71 24.80
C TYR A 337 13.01 -7.49 26.05
N SER A 338 14.03 -7.00 26.74
CA SER A 338 14.34 -7.34 28.12
C SER A 338 14.66 -6.04 28.83
N LEU A 339 13.77 -5.64 29.73
CA LEU A 339 13.77 -4.35 30.40
C LEU A 339 13.78 -4.56 31.91
N GLN A 340 14.48 -3.69 32.62
CA GLN A 340 14.51 -3.65 34.08
C GLN A 340 14.04 -2.29 34.56
N GLN A 341 13.15 -2.28 35.55
CA GLN A 341 12.61 -1.09 36.21
C GLN A 341 12.63 -1.34 37.73
N GLY A 342 13.67 -0.84 38.41
CA GLY A 342 13.92 -1.20 39.81
C GLY A 342 14.09 -2.72 39.97
N GLU A 343 13.29 -3.35 40.83
CA GLU A 343 13.31 -4.82 41.03
C GLU A 343 12.47 -5.59 39.99
N HIS A 344 11.68 -4.88 39.17
CA HIS A 344 10.81 -5.51 38.19
C HIS A 344 11.56 -5.79 36.89
N SER A 345 11.49 -7.03 36.42
CA SER A 345 12.02 -7.46 35.13
C SER A 345 10.87 -7.78 34.18
N LEU A 346 10.93 -7.22 32.98
CA LEU A 346 9.95 -7.43 31.92
C LEU A 346 10.67 -8.00 30.70
N ALA A 347 10.12 -9.08 30.13
CA ALA A 347 10.68 -9.71 28.95
C ALA A 347 9.59 -10.09 27.96
N GLU A 348 9.87 -9.86 26.67
CA GLU A 348 9.09 -10.34 25.54
C GLU A 348 10.07 -10.90 24.51
N THR A 349 9.85 -12.15 24.10
CA THR A 349 10.78 -12.88 23.22
C THR A 349 10.45 -12.71 21.74
N GLY A 350 9.25 -12.26 21.40
CA GLY A 350 8.86 -12.03 20.01
C GLY A 350 7.35 -11.94 19.87
N ARG A 351 6.82 -10.71 19.90
CA ARG A 351 5.41 -10.44 19.65
C ARG A 351 5.24 -9.73 18.32
N ILE A 352 4.31 -10.19 17.50
CA ILE A 352 3.97 -9.56 16.23
C ILE A 352 2.87 -8.52 16.47
N VAL A 353 3.12 -7.31 16.00
CA VAL A 353 2.17 -6.20 15.97
C VAL A 353 1.87 -5.86 14.52
N ALA A 354 0.59 -5.86 14.14
CA ALA A 354 0.15 -5.53 12.80
C ALA A 354 -0.35 -4.07 12.73
N SER A 355 -0.05 -3.39 11.63
CA SER A 355 -0.60 -2.07 11.33
C SER A 355 -2.13 -2.12 11.30
N GLY A 356 -2.80 -1.07 11.77
CA GLY A 356 -4.25 -1.02 11.83
C GLY A 356 -4.87 -1.76 13.01
N SER A 357 -4.09 -2.27 13.98
CA SER A 357 -4.67 -2.78 15.23
C SER A 357 -5.34 -1.65 16.04
N ALA A 358 -6.21 -1.99 16.99
CA ALA A 358 -6.76 -1.02 17.92
C ALA A 358 -5.63 -0.45 18.79
N SER A 359 -5.62 0.88 18.96
CA SER A 359 -4.70 1.55 19.88
C SER A 359 -5.47 1.89 21.14
N GLU A 360 -5.00 1.41 22.28
CA GLU A 360 -5.27 2.08 23.56
C GLU A 360 -4.38 3.33 23.62
N GLY A 361 -4.76 4.35 24.40
CA GLY A 361 -4.10 5.66 24.39
C GLY A 361 -2.57 5.54 24.47
N SER A 362 -1.86 6.29 23.62
CA SER A 362 -0.40 6.25 23.53
C SER A 362 0.23 7.51 24.12
N PRO A 363 1.32 7.39 24.91
CA PRO A 363 2.12 8.54 25.32
C PRO A 363 2.95 9.13 24.17
N LEU A 364 3.03 8.44 23.03
CA LEU A 364 3.74 8.90 21.83
C LEU A 364 2.82 9.76 20.97
N GLN A 365 3.39 10.77 20.34
CA GLN A 365 2.69 11.63 19.40
C GLN A 365 3.02 11.21 17.97
N ALA A 366 1.99 10.81 17.22
CA ALA A 366 2.11 10.55 15.79
C ALA A 366 2.02 11.87 15.01
N VAL A 367 2.84 12.00 13.97
CA VAL A 367 2.75 13.12 13.02
C VAL A 367 1.92 12.67 11.84
N SER A 368 0.84 13.40 11.55
CA SER A 368 0.12 13.22 10.29
C SER A 368 0.97 13.82 9.17
N LEU A 369 1.59 12.95 8.38
CA LEU A 369 2.28 13.33 7.14
C LEU A 369 1.20 13.48 6.06
N ARG A 370 1.11 12.54 5.11
CA ARG A 370 -0.03 12.45 4.17
C ARG A 370 -1.33 11.96 4.80
N PHE A 371 -1.21 11.10 5.80
CA PHE A 371 -2.31 10.53 6.54
C PHE A 371 -1.82 10.21 7.96
N SER A 372 -2.78 9.95 8.85
CA SER A 372 -2.46 9.64 10.24
C SER A 372 -1.69 8.32 10.34
N ARG A 373 -0.57 8.35 11.06
CA ARG A 373 0.36 7.21 11.23
C ARG A 373 0.31 6.55 12.61
N HIS A 374 -0.67 6.91 13.43
CA HIS A 374 -0.84 6.37 14.78
C HIS A 374 -1.18 4.87 14.82
N ARG A 375 -1.47 4.26 13.66
CA ARG A 375 -1.75 2.83 13.51
C ARG A 375 -0.66 2.09 12.74
N ASP A 376 0.48 2.73 12.49
CA ASP A 376 1.64 2.03 11.93
C ASP A 376 2.16 1.02 12.96
N ALA A 377 2.67 -0.12 12.49
CA ALA A 377 2.99 -1.26 13.36
C ALA A 377 4.09 -0.92 14.37
N GLU A 378 5.08 -0.14 13.95
CA GLU A 378 6.19 0.37 14.77
C GLU A 378 5.68 1.27 15.89
N PHE A 379 4.76 2.18 15.56
CA PHE A 379 4.14 3.09 16.51
C PHE A 379 3.37 2.32 17.57
N LEU A 380 2.54 1.35 17.15
CA LEU A 380 1.76 0.50 18.05
C LEU A 380 2.67 -0.39 18.92
N ALA A 381 3.76 -0.93 18.35
CA ALA A 381 4.72 -1.73 19.09
C ALA A 381 5.39 -0.93 20.21
N LEU A 382 5.92 0.26 19.90
CA LEU A 382 6.52 1.16 20.88
C LEU A 382 5.50 1.60 21.94
N SER A 383 4.30 1.97 21.52
CA SER A 383 3.22 2.39 22.42
C SER A 383 2.88 1.28 23.41
N SER A 384 2.76 0.03 22.94
CA SER A 384 2.43 -1.10 23.82
C SER A 384 3.54 -1.43 24.81
N VAL A 385 4.82 -1.24 24.46
CA VAL A 385 5.92 -1.39 25.41
C VAL A 385 5.81 -0.34 26.52
N LEU A 386 5.54 0.92 26.17
CA LEU A 386 5.36 2.00 27.16
C LEU A 386 4.14 1.77 28.06
N SER A 387 3.02 1.29 27.50
CA SER A 387 1.85 0.90 28.30
C SER A 387 2.18 -0.23 29.27
N THR A 388 3.01 -1.20 28.87
CA THR A 388 3.44 -2.31 29.74
C THR A 388 4.34 -1.84 30.88
N LEU A 389 5.12 -0.78 30.65
CA LEU A 389 5.94 -0.11 31.66
C LEU A 389 5.12 0.81 32.58
N GLY A 390 3.81 0.96 32.34
CA GLY A 390 2.95 1.88 33.08
C GLY A 390 3.29 3.36 32.84
N LEU A 391 3.99 3.69 31.76
CA LEU A 391 4.40 5.06 31.46
C LEU A 391 3.24 5.84 30.83
N SER A 392 2.69 6.78 31.59
CA SER A 392 1.83 7.84 31.08
C SER A 392 2.69 9.00 30.55
N SER A 393 2.15 9.85 29.66
CA SER A 393 2.87 11.03 29.15
C SER A 393 3.25 12.05 30.24
N ALA A 394 2.67 11.95 31.43
CA ALA A 394 2.92 12.87 32.54
C ALA A 394 3.98 12.35 33.54
N ASP A 395 4.16 11.02 33.65
CA ASP A 395 4.81 10.40 34.83
C ASP A 395 6.18 9.76 34.55
N ALA A 396 6.70 9.83 33.31
CA ALA A 396 7.97 9.19 32.95
C ALA A 396 9.23 9.81 33.59
N ARG A 397 9.10 10.97 34.25
CA ARG A 397 10.24 11.67 34.87
C ARG A 397 10.59 11.02 36.21
N GLY A 398 11.49 10.04 36.18
CA GLY A 398 12.13 9.50 37.39
C GLY A 398 12.28 7.97 37.44
N LEU A 399 11.73 7.24 36.46
CA LEU A 399 11.89 5.78 36.40
C LEU A 399 13.18 5.43 35.64
N GLU A 400 14.16 4.87 36.34
CA GLU A 400 15.34 4.29 35.71
C GLU A 400 14.98 2.95 35.06
N ILE A 401 14.66 3.02 33.76
CA ILE A 401 14.39 1.84 32.94
C ILE A 401 15.63 1.55 32.12
N THR A 402 16.19 0.34 32.26
CA THR A 402 17.39 -0.11 31.54
C THR A 402 17.09 -1.37 30.74
N GLY A 403 17.96 -1.70 29.78
CA GLY A 403 17.88 -2.96 29.03
C GLY A 403 17.90 -2.75 27.52
N HIS A 404 17.25 -3.66 26.77
CA HIS A 404 17.22 -3.61 25.31
C HIS A 404 15.82 -3.83 24.76
N LEU A 405 15.51 -3.10 23.69
CA LEU A 405 14.29 -3.24 22.90
C LEU A 405 14.67 -3.40 21.44
N ARG A 406 14.19 -4.45 20.79
CA ARG A 406 14.41 -4.71 19.37
C ARG A 406 13.10 -4.66 18.61
N LEU A 407 13.13 -3.96 17.48
CA LEU A 407 12.06 -3.94 16.49
C LEU A 407 12.59 -4.48 15.16
N HIS A 408 11.81 -5.35 14.53
CA HIS A 408 11.99 -5.67 13.12
C HIS A 408 10.70 -5.37 12.36
N VAL A 409 10.80 -4.58 11.29
CA VAL A 409 9.66 -4.08 10.53
C VAL A 409 9.72 -4.60 9.10
N THR A 410 8.61 -5.14 8.60
CA THR A 410 8.50 -5.62 7.21
C THR A 410 8.59 -4.52 6.14
N HIS A 411 8.71 -3.26 6.55
CA HIS A 411 8.74 -2.09 5.66
C HIS A 411 9.65 -1.00 6.23
N THR A 412 10.14 -0.12 5.35
CA THR A 412 10.88 1.08 5.74
C THR A 412 10.00 1.99 6.63
N PRO A 413 10.44 2.33 7.86
CA PRO A 413 9.68 3.20 8.74
C PRO A 413 9.43 4.58 8.13
N CYS A 414 8.20 5.09 8.30
CA CYS A 414 7.87 6.46 7.92
C CYS A 414 8.48 7.48 8.91
N LEU A 415 8.54 8.76 8.54
CA LEU A 415 9.11 9.80 9.41
C LEU A 415 8.35 9.97 10.73
N SER A 416 7.04 9.67 10.76
CA SER A 416 6.27 9.66 12.01
C SER A 416 6.69 8.50 12.92
N CYS A 417 7.03 7.34 12.37
CA CYS A 417 7.52 6.21 13.14
C CYS A 417 8.95 6.47 13.64
N VAL A 418 9.80 7.09 12.82
CA VAL A 418 11.12 7.58 13.26
C VAL A 418 10.98 8.57 14.42
N TRP A 419 10.03 9.51 14.34
CA TRP A 419 9.74 10.41 15.45
C TRP A 419 9.26 9.69 16.71
N ALA A 420 8.43 8.65 16.58
CA ALA A 420 8.03 7.81 17.71
C ALA A 420 9.23 7.11 18.38
N MET A 421 10.22 6.68 17.59
CA MET A 421 11.47 6.09 18.10
C MET A 421 12.31 7.13 18.86
N VAL A 422 12.38 8.37 18.36
CA VAL A 422 13.06 9.49 19.06
C VAL A 422 12.36 9.80 20.40
N GLN A 423 11.03 9.87 20.42
CA GLN A 423 10.25 10.08 21.64
C GLN A 423 10.48 8.95 22.65
N PHE A 424 10.43 7.69 22.21
CA PHE A 424 10.69 6.53 23.06
C PHE A 424 12.06 6.65 23.74
N ARG A 425 13.10 7.05 23.01
CA ARG A 425 14.44 7.23 23.58
C ARG A 425 14.56 8.39 24.56
N LYS A 426 13.79 9.46 24.37
CA LYS A 426 13.70 10.55 25.34
C LYS A 426 13.01 10.07 26.63
N LEU A 427 12.02 9.18 26.53
CA LEU A 427 11.31 8.60 27.68
C LEU A 427 12.14 7.51 28.39
N CYS A 428 12.91 6.73 27.65
CA CYS A 428 13.68 5.59 28.14
C CYS A 428 15.17 5.70 27.73
N PRO A 429 15.94 6.67 28.26
CA PRO A 429 17.28 6.98 27.79
C PRO A 429 18.30 5.86 27.99
N ASN A 430 18.10 5.00 28.99
CA ASN A 430 18.98 3.88 29.31
C ASN A 430 18.56 2.55 28.65
N VAL A 431 17.54 2.58 27.78
CA VAL A 431 17.13 1.43 26.98
C VAL A 431 17.80 1.50 25.62
N GLN A 432 18.56 0.47 25.28
CA GLN A 432 19.15 0.34 23.95
C GLN A 432 18.06 -0.04 22.93
N LEU A 433 17.67 0.91 22.10
CA LEU A 433 16.72 0.69 21.00
C LEU A 433 17.46 0.20 19.75
N GLN A 434 17.12 -1.01 19.30
CA GLN A 434 17.61 -1.63 18.08
C GLN A 434 16.50 -1.75 17.06
N ILE A 435 16.76 -1.34 15.81
CA ILE A 435 15.75 -1.36 14.76
C ILE A 435 16.33 -1.95 13.50
N THR A 436 15.58 -2.87 12.91
CA THR A 436 15.85 -3.43 11.60
C THR A 436 14.57 -3.37 10.77
N PHE A 437 14.72 -3.36 9.45
CA PHE A 437 13.57 -3.41 8.57
C PHE A 437 13.94 -4.00 7.21
N ASP A 438 12.94 -4.56 6.54
CA ASP A 438 13.08 -5.03 5.18
C ASP A 438 13.32 -3.83 4.27
N ARG A 439 14.55 -3.73 3.79
CA ARG A 439 14.86 -3.01 2.56
C ARG A 439 14.26 -3.89 1.49
N LYS A 440 13.26 -3.43 0.73
CA LYS A 440 12.72 -4.18 -0.42
C LYS A 440 13.89 -4.68 -1.26
N ALA A 441 14.28 -5.93 -1.05
CA ALA A 441 15.55 -6.43 -1.50
C ALA A 441 15.47 -6.64 -3.01
N SER A 442 16.54 -6.29 -3.75
CA SER A 442 16.77 -6.96 -5.03
C SER A 442 16.89 -8.46 -4.75
N PRO A 443 16.30 -9.34 -5.58
CA PRO A 443 16.38 -10.80 -5.45
C PRO A 443 17.80 -11.37 -5.27
N ARG A 444 18.85 -10.62 -5.64
CA ARG A 444 20.25 -11.04 -5.48
C ARG A 444 20.71 -11.16 -4.02
N SER A 445 20.20 -10.36 -3.08
CA SER A 445 20.66 -10.44 -1.68
C SER A 445 20.19 -11.71 -0.96
N GLN A 446 19.09 -12.32 -1.44
CA GLN A 446 18.61 -13.61 -0.95
C GLN A 446 19.44 -14.78 -1.52
N ARG A 447 19.92 -14.70 -2.77
CA ARG A 447 20.79 -15.74 -3.36
C ARG A 447 22.19 -15.78 -2.74
N THR A 448 22.78 -14.64 -2.37
CA THR A 448 24.10 -14.63 -1.70
C THR A 448 24.05 -15.13 -0.26
N ARG A 449 22.88 -15.17 0.39
CA ARG A 449 22.72 -15.71 1.75
C ARG A 449 22.62 -17.23 1.82
N ALA A 450 22.22 -17.89 0.73
CA ALA A 450 22.01 -19.34 0.69
C ALA A 450 23.17 -20.14 0.07
N GLY A 451 24.29 -19.50 -0.29
CA GLY A 451 25.32 -20.15 -1.13
C GLY A 451 26.78 -19.79 -0.80
N PHE A 452 27.08 -19.39 0.44
CA PHE A 452 28.46 -19.15 0.87
C PHE A 452 28.91 -20.12 1.97
N GLU A 453 28.60 -21.39 1.81
CA GLU A 453 29.35 -22.48 2.43
C GLU A 453 29.63 -23.55 1.36
N ASP A 454 30.89 -23.98 1.32
CA ASP A 454 31.50 -24.94 0.41
C ASP A 454 31.57 -24.56 -1.08
N HIS A 455 32.79 -24.33 -1.57
CA HIS A 455 33.45 -25.16 -2.60
C HIS A 455 34.90 -24.67 -2.79
N ALA A 456 35.73 -24.90 -1.77
CA ALA A 456 37.18 -24.99 -1.96
C ALA A 456 37.53 -26.42 -2.37
N GLY A 457 37.59 -26.64 -3.68
CA GLY A 457 38.31 -27.77 -4.28
C GLY A 457 37.48 -28.99 -4.64
N ARG A 458 37.39 -29.28 -5.94
CA ARG A 458 38.05 -30.44 -6.54
C ARG A 458 37.97 -30.42 -8.06
N ARG A 459 39.02 -30.99 -8.63
CA ARG A 459 39.38 -31.05 -10.04
C ARG A 459 38.51 -32.04 -10.80
N HIS A 460 38.57 -31.90 -12.13
CA HIS A 460 38.21 -32.84 -13.19
C HIS A 460 37.95 -34.30 -12.76
N CYS A 461 36.83 -34.87 -13.24
CA CYS A 461 36.80 -36.17 -13.92
C CYS A 461 35.48 -36.39 -14.67
N ARG A 462 35.59 -37.20 -15.73
CA ARG A 462 34.62 -37.49 -16.79
C ARG A 462 33.34 -38.22 -16.31
N ALA A 463 32.29 -38.08 -17.12
CA ALA A 463 31.07 -38.88 -17.09
C ALA A 463 31.31 -40.40 -17.26
N PRO A 464 30.40 -41.22 -16.71
CA PRO A 464 29.76 -42.22 -17.56
C PRO A 464 28.23 -42.34 -17.34
N THR A 465 27.69 -43.22 -18.18
CA THR A 465 26.34 -43.45 -18.71
C THR A 465 25.31 -44.10 -17.78
N GLN A 466 24.05 -44.05 -18.26
CA GLN A 466 22.82 -44.72 -17.82
C GLN A 466 22.98 -46.13 -17.23
N GLY A 467 22.19 -46.41 -16.17
CA GLY A 467 21.84 -47.77 -15.75
C GLY A 467 21.39 -47.89 -14.30
N ASP A 468 20.13 -48.28 -14.13
CA ASP A 468 19.54 -49.04 -13.01
C ASP A 468 18.92 -48.38 -11.77
N LEU A 469 17.69 -48.86 -11.55
CA LEU A 469 16.73 -48.68 -10.48
C LEU A 469 17.14 -49.49 -9.25
N ALA A 470 16.93 -48.93 -8.05
CA ALA A 470 16.15 -49.51 -6.94
C ALA A 470 16.65 -49.03 -5.57
N GLY A 471 15.71 -48.56 -4.75
CA GLY A 471 15.67 -48.78 -3.31
C GLY A 471 16.64 -47.99 -2.44
N THR A 472 16.12 -46.98 -1.74
CA THR A 472 16.23 -46.86 -0.27
C THR A 472 15.37 -45.67 0.17
N GLU A 473 14.20 -46.01 0.72
CA GLU A 473 13.43 -45.14 1.60
C GLU A 473 14.08 -45.13 2.99
N ASP A 474 13.73 -44.09 3.74
CA ASP A 474 13.95 -43.81 5.16
C ASP A 474 15.15 -42.98 5.61
N LEU A 475 14.79 -42.08 6.55
CA LEU A 475 15.54 -41.11 7.33
C LEU A 475 15.53 -39.68 6.80
N PHE A 476 14.46 -38.93 7.09
CA PHE A 476 14.52 -37.58 7.67
C PHE A 476 13.11 -37.10 8.04
N GLU A 477 12.63 -37.44 9.25
CA GLU A 477 11.45 -36.79 9.83
C GLU A 477 11.71 -36.46 11.31
N VAL A 478 12.39 -35.33 11.58
CA VAL A 478 12.27 -34.61 12.85
C VAL A 478 12.39 -33.11 12.58
N SER A 479 11.33 -32.38 12.97
CA SER A 479 11.24 -30.92 13.22
C SER A 479 10.19 -30.17 12.39
N LYS A 480 8.91 -30.51 12.59
CA LYS A 480 7.75 -29.66 12.24
C LYS A 480 6.74 -29.51 13.40
N SER A 481 7.17 -29.76 14.64
CA SER A 481 6.28 -29.82 15.81
C SER A 481 6.17 -28.51 16.64
N SER A 482 6.98 -27.49 16.32
CA SER A 482 6.90 -26.17 16.97
C SER A 482 6.01 -25.18 16.21
N HIS A 483 5.97 -25.24 14.87
CA HIS A 483 5.21 -24.33 14.01
C HIS A 483 3.68 -24.50 14.14
N ARG A 484 3.18 -25.72 14.32
CA ARG A 484 1.72 -25.96 14.49
C ARG A 484 1.16 -25.38 15.80
N ARG A 485 1.98 -25.20 16.83
CA ARG A 485 1.52 -24.65 18.13
C ARG A 485 1.32 -23.14 18.11
N LEU A 486 2.11 -22.40 17.33
CA LEU A 486 1.93 -20.95 17.15
C LEU A 486 0.73 -20.63 16.24
N LEU A 487 0.58 -21.40 15.15
CA LEU A 487 -0.55 -21.27 14.22
C LEU A 487 -1.90 -21.55 14.91
N TRP A 488 -1.97 -22.55 15.79
CA TRP A 488 -3.19 -22.89 16.53
C TRP A 488 -3.52 -21.85 17.61
N ARG A 489 -2.52 -21.30 18.32
CA ARG A 489 -2.73 -20.23 19.32
C ARG A 489 -3.23 -18.91 18.70
N PHE A 490 -2.82 -18.60 17.46
CA PHE A 490 -3.31 -17.43 16.73
C PHE A 490 -4.76 -17.60 16.27
N LEU A 491 -5.09 -18.78 15.71
CA LEU A 491 -6.46 -19.08 15.23
C LEU A 491 -7.48 -19.22 16.37
N SER A 492 -7.10 -19.79 17.52
CA SER A 492 -8.02 -19.96 18.65
C SER A 492 -8.36 -18.66 19.40
N ARG A 493 -7.57 -17.58 19.24
CA ARG A 493 -7.85 -16.28 19.88
C ARG A 493 -8.82 -15.39 19.11
N GLN A 494 -8.96 -15.56 17.78
CA GLN A 494 -9.95 -14.80 17.02
C GLN A 494 -11.38 -15.36 17.18
N SER A 495 -11.54 -16.64 17.49
CA SER A 495 -12.85 -17.29 17.63
C SER A 495 -13.58 -16.97 18.95
N HIS A 496 -12.91 -16.38 19.94
CA HIS A 496 -13.48 -16.11 21.26
C HIS A 496 -13.97 -14.66 21.48
N LEU A 497 -13.95 -13.80 20.46
CA LEU A 497 -14.40 -12.40 20.59
C LEU A 497 -15.73 -12.08 19.88
N HIS A 498 -16.42 -13.05 19.27
CA HIS A 498 -17.79 -12.87 18.76
C HIS A 498 -18.67 -14.06 19.18
N GLY A 499 -19.34 -13.93 20.32
CA GLY A 499 -20.27 -14.96 20.79
C GLY A 499 -20.99 -14.58 22.07
N ALA A 500 -21.91 -13.61 22.00
CA ALA A 500 -22.93 -13.44 23.02
C ALA A 500 -24.24 -12.92 22.40
N GLY A 501 -25.25 -13.79 22.40
CA GLY A 501 -26.64 -13.39 22.50
C GLY A 501 -27.51 -13.53 21.26
N VAL A 502 -28.02 -14.74 20.97
CA VAL A 502 -29.43 -14.93 20.57
C VAL A 502 -29.94 -16.25 21.14
N HIS A 503 -31.12 -16.18 21.73
CA HIS A 503 -31.87 -17.20 22.46
C HIS A 503 -32.12 -18.51 21.69
N GLU A 504 -32.04 -19.61 22.42
CA GLU A 504 -32.67 -20.90 22.13
C GLU A 504 -34.19 -20.77 22.01
N CYS A 505 -34.77 -21.38 20.98
CA CYS A 505 -36.04 -22.08 21.10
C CYS A 505 -36.01 -23.34 20.22
N ARG A 506 -36.36 -24.46 20.85
CA ARG A 506 -36.21 -25.86 20.41
C ARG A 506 -37.24 -26.29 19.36
N SER A 507 -36.99 -27.52 18.85
CA SER A 507 -37.88 -28.50 18.19
C SER A 507 -37.99 -28.40 16.66
N SER A 508 -38.03 -29.47 15.86
CA SER A 508 -37.83 -30.91 16.06
C SER A 508 -37.86 -31.60 14.68
N VAL A 509 -36.83 -32.41 14.38
CA VAL A 509 -36.84 -33.76 13.78
C VAL A 509 -37.69 -34.07 12.51
N PHE A 510 -37.02 -34.82 11.61
CA PHE A 510 -37.48 -35.71 10.52
C PHE A 510 -37.37 -35.24 9.05
N HIS A 511 -36.37 -35.81 8.37
CA HIS A 511 -36.26 -36.16 6.93
C HIS A 511 -37.31 -37.23 6.52
N PRO A 512 -37.40 -37.73 5.25
CA PRO A 512 -36.97 -37.23 3.94
C PRO A 512 -38.02 -37.43 2.79
N SER A 513 -37.62 -37.04 1.57
CA SER A 513 -37.87 -37.72 0.27
C SER A 513 -39.09 -37.39 -0.62
N CYS A 514 -38.71 -37.15 -1.89
CA CYS A 514 -39.29 -37.60 -3.16
C CYS A 514 -40.59 -37.02 -3.76
N GLN A 515 -40.36 -36.45 -4.95
CA GLN A 515 -41.03 -36.70 -6.24
C GLN A 515 -42.28 -35.91 -6.67
N GLU A 516 -42.08 -35.31 -7.86
CA GLU A 516 -42.96 -35.24 -9.04
C GLU A 516 -44.15 -34.27 -9.11
N LYS A 517 -44.09 -33.47 -10.20
CA LYS A 517 -45.19 -33.01 -11.09
C LYS A 517 -46.21 -32.07 -10.41
N SER A 518 -46.73 -30.99 -10.98
CA SER A 518 -47.00 -30.58 -12.36
C SER A 518 -47.55 -29.14 -12.31
N LYS A 519 -47.37 -28.36 -13.39
CA LYS A 519 -48.13 -27.12 -13.70
C LYS A 519 -49.65 -27.40 -13.72
N PRO A 520 -50.54 -26.43 -13.42
CA PRO A 520 -50.90 -25.29 -14.29
C PRO A 520 -50.96 -23.96 -13.49
N GLY A 521 -50.78 -22.75 -14.03
CA GLY A 521 -51.39 -22.17 -15.22
C GLY A 521 -52.79 -21.64 -14.89
N LEU A 522 -52.92 -20.35 -14.52
CA LEU A 522 -53.94 -19.41 -15.01
C LEU A 522 -54.10 -18.13 -14.13
N SER A 523 -53.98 -17.00 -14.83
CA SER A 523 -54.76 -15.75 -14.74
C SER A 523 -54.84 -14.93 -13.44
N SER A 524 -54.34 -13.69 -13.58
CA SER A 524 -54.72 -12.42 -12.95
C SER A 524 -56.26 -12.19 -12.91
N PRO A 525 -56.78 -11.20 -12.16
CA PRO A 525 -56.37 -9.77 -12.17
C PRO A 525 -55.41 -9.37 -11.06
#